data_AF-A0AAU4W9M4-F1
#
_entry.id   AF-A0AAU4W9M4-F1
#
_cell.length_a   1.000
_cell.length_b   1.000
_cell.length_c   1.000
_cell.angle_alpha   90.00
_cell.angle_beta   90.00
_cell.angle_gamma   90.00
#
_symmetry.space_group_name_H-M   'P 1'
#
loop_
_entity.id
_entity.type
_entity.pdbx_description
1 polymer ?
#
loop_
_entity_poly.entity_id
_entity_poly.type
_entity_poly.pdbx_seq_one_letter_code
_entity_poly.pdbx_strand_id
1 'polypeptide(L)'
;MTEDVRNIVLGVIAAGISAALGWLARTYLWKRKLRRRQAFFGLPDNSESLLVVNRDAGGPELTVKRHDVFALLELSAIIKDCGAHAQVVAHDTAQQGFGERTEFCVGGPASNRRMAAHMHSLLPGVRVNTDPEPGPDRGAFQIGSERYRLEPGITEYVLLARLTAGQGQGSRPVFLFCGQLPVTNQAATRYLARHHERLARKHGGNAFALLLKVVNSQAYGPDVVELVGDVTRAAQAPAPADTPRTSSHRAK
;
A
#
# COMPACT_ATOMS: atom_id res chain seq x y z
N MET A 1 -62.69 3.59 -22.76
CA MET A 1 -61.80 3.61 -23.94
C MET A 1 -60.75 4.73 -23.89
N THR A 2 -61.13 6.01 -23.84
CA THR A 2 -60.15 7.13 -23.76
C THR A 2 -59.45 7.23 -22.39
N GLU A 3 -60.15 6.88 -21.31
CA GLU A 3 -59.64 6.94 -19.94
C GLU A 3 -58.62 5.81 -19.64
N ASP A 4 -58.86 4.61 -20.18
CA ASP A 4 -57.96 3.47 -20.07
C ASP A 4 -56.64 3.73 -20.82
N VAL A 5 -56.73 4.26 -22.04
CA VAL A 5 -55.55 4.66 -22.83
C VAL A 5 -54.75 5.75 -22.13
N ARG A 6 -55.43 6.75 -21.53
CA ARG A 6 -54.77 7.81 -20.74
C ARG A 6 -54.01 7.22 -19.55
N ASN A 7 -54.62 6.31 -18.80
CA ASN A 7 -53.99 5.69 -17.63
C ASN A 7 -52.78 4.81 -18.03
N ILE A 8 -52.88 4.07 -19.14
CA ILE A 8 -51.76 3.30 -19.70
C ILE A 8 -50.61 4.23 -20.10
N VAL A 9 -50.90 5.31 -20.83
CA VAL A 9 -49.88 6.29 -21.25
C VAL A 9 -49.20 6.93 -20.05
N LEU A 10 -49.97 7.34 -19.03
CA LEU A 10 -49.42 7.88 -17.78
C LEU A 10 -48.54 6.86 -17.05
N GLY A 11 -48.96 5.59 -17.02
CA GLY A 11 -48.17 4.50 -16.43
C GLY A 11 -46.84 4.29 -17.15
N VAL A 12 -46.83 4.30 -18.49
CA VAL A 12 -45.60 4.16 -19.30
C VAL A 12 -44.67 5.36 -19.10
N ILE A 13 -45.21 6.59 -19.07
CA ILE A 13 -44.42 7.79 -18.80
C ILE A 13 -43.80 7.72 -17.39
N ALA A 14 -44.59 7.36 -16.38
CA ALA A 14 -44.12 7.23 -15.01
C ALA A 14 -43.02 6.15 -14.88
N ALA A 15 -43.19 5.01 -15.55
CA ALA A 15 -42.18 3.96 -15.61
C ALA A 15 -40.89 4.43 -16.29
N GLY A 16 -41.01 5.14 -17.42
CA GLY A 16 -39.87 5.72 -18.15
C GLY A 16 -39.09 6.73 -17.31
N ILE A 17 -39.79 7.64 -16.63
CA ILE A 17 -39.17 8.61 -15.70
C ILE A 17 -38.48 7.89 -14.54
N SER A 18 -39.14 6.91 -13.94
CA SER A 18 -38.58 6.14 -12.82
C SER A 18 -37.32 5.37 -13.22
N ALA A 19 -37.33 4.75 -14.40
CA ALA A 19 -36.16 4.07 -14.95
C ALA A 19 -35.01 5.04 -15.24
N ALA A 20 -35.30 6.20 -15.84
CA ALA A 20 -34.30 7.23 -16.12
C ALA A 20 -33.68 7.78 -14.83
N LEU A 21 -34.50 8.11 -13.83
CA LEU A 21 -34.02 8.56 -12.51
C LEU A 21 -33.18 7.49 -11.81
N GLY A 22 -33.62 6.24 -11.85
CA GLY A 22 -32.87 5.11 -11.29
C GLY A 22 -31.50 4.93 -11.96
N TRP A 23 -31.44 5.03 -13.29
CA TRP A 23 -30.19 4.98 -14.04
C TRP A 23 -29.26 6.15 -13.68
N LEU A 24 -29.77 7.38 -13.69
CA LEU A 24 -28.99 8.58 -13.35
C LEU A 24 -28.43 8.52 -11.93
N ALA A 25 -29.26 8.12 -10.96
CA ALA A 25 -28.84 7.95 -9.57
C ALA A 25 -27.73 6.89 -9.45
N ARG A 26 -27.92 5.72 -10.08
CA ARG A 26 -26.92 4.64 -10.09
C ARG A 26 -25.61 5.09 -10.73
N THR A 27 -25.66 5.71 -11.90
CA THR A 27 -24.46 6.21 -12.60
C THR A 27 -23.74 7.29 -11.79
N TYR A 28 -24.48 8.21 -11.18
CA TYR A 28 -23.90 9.25 -10.34
C TYR A 28 -23.18 8.68 -9.12
N LEU A 29 -23.82 7.75 -8.39
CA LEU A 29 -23.23 7.08 -7.23
C LEU A 29 -21.99 6.27 -7.61
N TRP A 30 -22.05 5.55 -8.74
CA TRP A 30 -20.92 4.79 -9.24
C TRP A 30 -19.73 5.70 -9.60
N LYS A 31 -19.97 6.77 -10.36
CA LYS A 31 -18.93 7.77 -10.69
C LYS A 31 -18.36 8.43 -9.43
N ARG A 32 -19.19 8.72 -8.42
CA ARG A 32 -18.73 9.29 -7.14
C ARG A 32 -17.85 8.31 -6.38
N LYS A 33 -18.22 7.03 -6.34
CA LYS A 33 -17.41 5.97 -5.71
C LYS A 33 -16.07 5.79 -6.43
N LEU A 34 -16.09 5.76 -7.77
CA LEU A 34 -14.88 5.67 -8.59
C LEU A 34 -13.96 6.86 -8.31
N ARG A 35 -14.44 8.10 -8.38
CA ARG A 35 -13.61 9.30 -8.11
C ARG A 35 -12.98 9.30 -6.73
N ARG A 36 -13.70 8.81 -5.71
CA ARG A 36 -13.14 8.68 -4.34
C ARG A 36 -12.02 7.65 -4.29
N ARG A 37 -12.19 6.52 -4.98
CA ARG A 37 -11.16 5.47 -5.09
C ARG A 37 -9.93 6.00 -5.83
N GLN A 38 -10.13 6.61 -6.99
CA GLN A 38 -9.08 7.26 -7.78
C GLN A 38 -8.32 8.32 -6.96
N ALA A 39 -9.01 9.17 -6.20
CA ALA A 39 -8.38 10.17 -5.34
C ALA A 39 -7.54 9.55 -4.22
N PHE A 40 -8.03 8.48 -3.58
CA PHE A 40 -7.30 7.79 -2.51
C PHE A 40 -5.99 7.17 -3.01
N PHE A 41 -6.06 6.44 -4.12
CA PHE A 41 -4.89 5.80 -4.74
C PHE A 41 -4.05 6.77 -5.58
N GLY A 42 -4.53 7.99 -5.83
CA GLY A 42 -3.89 8.93 -6.76
C GLY A 42 -3.92 8.46 -8.22
N LEU A 43 -4.87 7.61 -8.60
CA LEU A 43 -4.98 6.98 -9.93
C LEU A 43 -6.17 7.56 -10.71
N PRO A 44 -6.05 8.73 -11.37
CA PRO A 44 -7.10 9.22 -12.23
C PRO A 44 -7.19 8.38 -13.49
N ASP A 45 -8.30 8.57 -14.19
CA ASP A 45 -8.61 7.84 -15.41
C ASP A 45 -7.48 7.98 -16.45
N ASN A 46 -7.08 6.86 -17.06
CA ASN A 46 -5.98 6.72 -18.01
C ASN A 46 -4.59 7.19 -17.52
N SER A 47 -4.38 7.23 -16.20
CA SER A 47 -3.05 7.50 -15.64
C SER A 47 -2.14 6.29 -15.66
N GLU A 48 -0.83 6.54 -15.78
CA GLU A 48 0.21 5.53 -15.59
C GLU A 48 0.63 5.45 -14.12
N SER A 49 0.87 4.23 -13.64
CA SER A 49 1.36 3.94 -12.30
C SER A 49 2.51 2.93 -12.34
N LEU A 50 3.36 2.98 -11.31
CA LEU A 50 4.54 2.11 -11.23
C LEU A 50 4.31 1.01 -10.20
N LEU A 51 4.49 -0.25 -10.60
CA LEU A 51 4.61 -1.40 -9.71
C LEU A 51 6.09 -1.74 -9.55
N VAL A 52 6.67 -1.35 -8.42
CA VAL A 52 8.11 -1.49 -8.16
C VAL A 52 8.35 -2.77 -7.38
N VAL A 53 9.18 -3.65 -7.95
CA VAL A 53 9.46 -4.99 -7.41
C VAL A 53 10.94 -5.22 -7.14
N ASN A 54 11.21 -6.24 -6.32
CA ASN A 54 12.56 -6.77 -6.08
C ASN A 54 13.20 -7.27 -7.39
N ARG A 55 14.54 -7.20 -7.45
CA ARG A 55 15.38 -7.84 -8.47
C ARG A 55 16.43 -8.67 -7.71
N ASP A 56 16.54 -9.97 -8.01
CA ASP A 56 17.63 -10.77 -7.41
C ASP A 56 18.98 -10.32 -8.00
N ALA A 57 20.03 -10.31 -7.18
CA ALA A 57 21.36 -9.79 -7.53
C ALA A 57 22.11 -10.62 -8.60
N GLY A 58 21.51 -11.69 -9.13
CA GLY A 58 22.17 -12.70 -9.98
C GLY A 58 21.91 -12.60 -11.48
N GLY A 59 21.13 -11.63 -11.99
CA GLY A 59 20.89 -11.53 -13.43
C GLY A 59 20.04 -10.34 -13.90
N PRO A 60 19.93 -10.14 -15.22
CA PRO A 60 19.12 -9.08 -15.80
C PRO A 60 17.60 -9.33 -15.68
N GLU A 61 17.18 -10.53 -15.32
CA GLU A 61 15.77 -10.91 -15.24
C GLU A 61 15.10 -10.48 -13.93
N LEU A 62 13.82 -10.11 -14.02
CA LEU A 62 12.98 -9.80 -12.87
C LEU A 62 12.66 -11.09 -12.11
N THR A 63 13.33 -11.33 -10.98
CA THR A 63 13.02 -12.49 -10.12
C THR A 63 12.02 -12.09 -9.05
N VAL A 64 10.75 -12.47 -9.24
CA VAL A 64 9.65 -12.18 -8.31
C VAL A 64 9.30 -13.45 -7.54
N LYS A 65 9.33 -13.41 -6.21
CA LYS A 65 8.90 -14.56 -5.40
C LYS A 65 7.41 -14.80 -5.59
N ARG A 66 6.93 -16.04 -5.45
CA ARG A 66 5.52 -16.43 -5.67
C ARG A 66 4.51 -15.49 -4.98
N HIS A 67 4.73 -15.15 -3.72
CA HIS A 67 3.83 -14.26 -2.97
C HIS A 67 3.86 -12.81 -3.48
N ASP A 68 5.02 -12.34 -3.95
CA ASP A 68 5.14 -11.01 -4.56
C ASP A 68 4.37 -10.96 -5.90
N VAL A 69 4.33 -12.06 -6.67
CA VAL A 69 3.49 -12.14 -7.89
C VAL A 69 2.01 -11.97 -7.55
N PHE A 70 1.52 -12.63 -6.49
CA PHE A 70 0.12 -12.45 -6.07
C PHE A 70 -0.16 -11.02 -5.59
N ALA A 71 0.77 -10.39 -4.87
CA ALA A 71 0.66 -8.98 -4.51
C ALA A 71 0.53 -8.10 -5.77
N LEU A 72 1.31 -8.35 -6.81
CA LEU A 72 1.22 -7.60 -8.08
C LEU A 72 -0.10 -7.80 -8.80
N LEU A 73 -0.63 -9.03 -8.83
CA LEU A 73 -1.94 -9.31 -9.44
C LEU A 73 -3.06 -8.57 -8.71
N GLU A 74 -3.03 -8.57 -7.38
CA GLU A 74 -4.01 -7.85 -6.56
C GLU A 74 -3.91 -6.32 -6.75
N LEU A 75 -2.69 -5.77 -6.81
CA LEU A 75 -2.49 -4.35 -7.10
C LEU A 75 -2.92 -3.99 -8.53
N SER A 76 -2.63 -4.84 -9.51
CA SER A 76 -3.04 -4.65 -10.91
C SER A 76 -4.56 -4.59 -11.04
N ALA A 77 -5.29 -5.42 -10.29
CA ALA A 77 -6.75 -5.36 -10.23
C ALA A 77 -7.23 -4.01 -9.65
N ILE A 78 -6.61 -3.51 -8.58
CA ILE A 78 -6.94 -2.21 -8.00
C ILE A 78 -6.70 -1.07 -9.00
N ILE A 79 -5.57 -1.12 -9.71
CA ILE A 79 -5.18 -0.11 -10.69
C ILE A 79 -6.18 -0.10 -11.86
N LYS A 80 -6.51 -1.28 -12.39
CA LYS A 80 -7.48 -1.44 -13.48
C LYS A 80 -8.89 -0.98 -13.09
N ASP A 81 -9.33 -1.29 -11.87
CA ASP A 81 -10.61 -0.79 -11.34
C ASP A 81 -10.69 0.75 -11.26
N CYS A 82 -9.53 1.43 -11.20
CA CYS A 82 -9.45 2.88 -11.23
C CYS A 82 -9.42 3.44 -12.66
N GLY A 83 -9.38 2.60 -13.70
CA GLY A 83 -9.17 3.03 -15.09
C GLY A 83 -7.72 3.44 -15.40
N ALA A 84 -6.76 3.02 -14.58
CA ALA A 84 -5.34 3.35 -14.74
C ALA A 84 -4.54 2.15 -15.28
N HIS A 85 -3.29 2.41 -15.65
CA HIS A 85 -2.34 1.44 -16.21
C HIS A 85 -1.18 1.19 -15.26
N ALA A 86 -0.68 -0.05 -15.24
CA ALA A 86 0.41 -0.49 -14.38
C ALA A 86 1.64 -0.81 -15.22
N GLN A 87 2.76 -0.16 -14.92
CA GLN A 87 4.07 -0.50 -15.46
C GLN A 87 4.89 -1.19 -14.38
N VAL A 88 5.24 -2.47 -14.60
CA VAL A 88 6.14 -3.19 -13.69
C VAL A 88 7.57 -2.75 -13.94
N VAL A 89 8.26 -2.30 -12.89
CA VAL A 89 9.64 -1.79 -12.97
C VAL A 89 10.51 -2.43 -11.89
N ALA A 90 11.78 -2.67 -12.22
CA ALA A 90 12.77 -3.09 -11.23
C ALA A 90 13.13 -1.91 -10.31
N HIS A 91 13.41 -2.20 -9.04
CA HIS A 91 13.74 -1.18 -8.04
C HIS A 91 14.97 -0.31 -8.34
N ASP A 92 15.88 -0.78 -9.19
CA ASP A 92 17.15 -0.13 -9.55
C ASP A 92 17.06 0.70 -10.83
N THR A 93 15.93 0.63 -11.55
CA THR A 93 15.70 1.43 -12.74
C THR A 93 15.53 2.88 -12.33
N ALA A 94 16.48 3.73 -12.69
CA ALA A 94 16.38 5.17 -12.50
C ALA A 94 15.21 5.69 -13.34
N GLN A 95 14.13 6.10 -12.69
CA GLN A 95 13.08 6.88 -13.33
C GLN A 95 13.03 8.25 -12.66
N GLN A 96 13.02 9.30 -13.47
CA GLN A 96 12.72 10.66 -13.02
C GLN A 96 11.22 10.75 -12.65
N GLY A 97 10.85 11.67 -11.76
CA GLY A 97 9.45 11.97 -11.47
C GLY A 97 8.88 11.39 -10.17
N PHE A 98 9.64 11.42 -9.07
CA PHE A 98 9.10 11.13 -7.74
C PHE A 98 7.89 12.02 -7.45
N GLY A 99 6.71 11.41 -7.26
CA GLY A 99 5.46 12.13 -7.06
C GLY A 99 4.73 12.56 -8.34
N GLU A 100 5.24 12.26 -9.53
CA GLU A 100 4.53 12.48 -10.81
C GLU A 100 3.52 11.37 -11.13
N ARG A 101 3.84 10.12 -10.74
CA ARG A 101 3.02 8.93 -10.91
C ARG A 101 2.78 8.26 -9.56
N THR A 102 1.64 7.60 -9.40
CA THR A 102 1.44 6.75 -8.23
C THR A 102 2.40 5.58 -8.30
N GLU A 103 3.12 5.32 -7.21
CA GLU A 103 4.01 4.18 -7.10
C GLU A 103 3.47 3.19 -6.06
N PHE A 104 3.60 1.90 -6.33
CA PHE A 104 3.38 0.82 -5.37
C PHE A 104 4.69 0.04 -5.24
N CYS A 105 5.41 0.25 -4.15
CA CYS A 105 6.67 -0.42 -3.86
C CYS A 105 6.43 -1.65 -2.99
N VAL A 106 6.82 -2.81 -3.50
CA VAL A 106 6.64 -4.11 -2.85
C VAL A 106 8.00 -4.71 -2.51
N GLY A 107 8.17 -5.18 -1.27
CA GLY A 107 9.41 -5.81 -0.81
C GLY A 107 10.07 -5.11 0.37
N GLY A 108 11.13 -5.71 0.91
CA GLY A 108 11.91 -5.12 2.00
C GLY A 108 13.04 -4.22 1.49
N PRO A 109 13.55 -3.28 2.31
CA PRO A 109 14.61 -2.35 1.91
C PRO A 109 15.95 -3.03 1.62
N ALA A 110 16.18 -4.26 2.09
CA ALA A 110 17.39 -5.03 1.78
C ALA A 110 17.47 -5.45 0.29
N SER A 111 16.32 -5.74 -0.33
CA SER A 111 16.23 -6.25 -1.72
C SER A 111 15.61 -5.25 -2.69
N ASN A 112 15.18 -4.08 -2.21
CA ASN A 112 14.53 -3.04 -3.00
C ASN A 112 15.14 -1.67 -2.67
N ARG A 113 16.07 -1.21 -3.51
CA ARG A 113 16.75 0.09 -3.31
C ARG A 113 15.79 1.27 -3.31
N ARG A 114 14.71 1.20 -4.11
CA ARG A 114 13.68 2.26 -4.16
C ARG A 114 12.85 2.28 -2.88
N MET A 115 12.51 1.12 -2.30
CA MET A 115 11.91 1.00 -0.97
C MET A 115 12.80 1.65 0.09
N ALA A 116 14.10 1.32 0.10
CA ALA A 116 15.06 1.90 1.04
C ALA A 116 15.14 3.42 0.93
N ALA A 117 15.16 3.97 -0.30
CA ALA A 117 15.18 5.42 -0.53
C ALA A 117 13.91 6.13 -0.02
N HIS A 118 12.73 5.55 -0.28
CA HIS A 118 11.45 6.09 0.22
C HIS A 118 11.38 6.07 1.73
N MET A 119 11.78 4.95 2.36
CA MET A 119 11.82 4.84 3.82
C MET A 119 12.78 5.85 4.44
N HIS A 120 14.00 5.96 3.91
CA HIS A 120 14.99 6.92 4.42
C HIS A 120 14.48 8.37 4.35
N SER A 121 13.80 8.74 3.26
CA SER A 121 13.36 10.12 3.01
C SER A 121 12.06 10.49 3.72
N LEU A 122 11.12 9.54 3.83
CA LEU A 122 9.73 9.83 4.24
C LEU A 122 9.33 9.15 5.56
N LEU A 123 10.11 8.16 6.01
CA LEU A 123 9.87 7.41 7.24
C LEU A 123 11.17 7.26 8.07
N PRO A 124 11.86 8.38 8.41
CA PRO A 124 13.17 8.34 9.09
C PRO A 124 13.11 7.73 10.50
N GLY A 125 11.92 7.55 11.08
CA GLY A 125 11.69 6.91 12.37
C GLY A 125 11.52 5.39 12.29
N VAL A 126 11.55 4.82 11.09
CA VAL A 126 11.52 3.38 10.86
C VAL A 126 12.91 2.91 10.44
N ARG A 127 13.47 1.96 11.18
CA ARG A 127 14.65 1.21 10.76
C ARG A 127 14.28 -0.25 10.55
N VAL A 128 14.89 -0.86 9.55
CA VAL A 128 14.81 -2.29 9.30
C VAL A 128 16.22 -2.83 9.42
N ASN A 129 16.43 -3.85 10.25
CA ASN A 129 17.72 -4.51 10.29
C ASN A 129 17.94 -5.27 8.96
N THR A 130 18.85 -4.76 8.14
CA THR A 130 19.24 -5.36 6.85
C THR A 130 20.60 -6.04 6.92
N ASP A 131 21.16 -6.23 8.11
CA ASP A 131 22.47 -6.84 8.29
C ASP A 131 22.47 -8.26 7.70
N PRO A 132 23.53 -8.65 6.98
CA PRO A 132 23.61 -9.98 6.38
C PRO A 132 23.86 -11.07 7.43
N GLU A 133 24.35 -10.68 8.61
CA GLU A 133 24.66 -11.60 9.70
C GLU A 133 23.39 -12.28 10.23
N PRO A 134 23.39 -13.62 10.37
CA PRO A 134 22.30 -14.32 11.02
C PRO A 134 22.15 -13.84 12.47
N GLY A 135 20.92 -13.49 12.86
CA GLY A 135 20.62 -13.06 14.22
C GLY A 135 19.12 -12.91 14.48
N PRO A 136 18.71 -12.84 15.75
CA PRO A 136 17.30 -12.72 16.14
C PRO A 136 16.67 -11.39 15.71
N ASP A 137 17.50 -10.40 15.40
CA ASP A 137 17.06 -9.09 14.93
C ASP A 137 17.05 -8.96 13.41
N ARG A 138 17.43 -9.99 12.63
CA ARG A 138 17.46 -9.91 11.16
C ARG A 138 16.06 -9.62 10.62
N GLY A 139 15.94 -8.57 9.81
CA GLY A 139 14.65 -8.10 9.28
C GLY A 139 13.71 -7.49 10.33
N ALA A 140 14.15 -7.32 11.59
CA ALA A 140 13.33 -6.70 12.62
C ALA A 140 13.07 -5.22 12.29
N PHE A 141 11.83 -4.78 12.55
CA PHE A 141 11.51 -3.36 12.54
C PHE A 141 11.88 -2.72 13.87
N GLN A 142 12.44 -1.52 13.80
CA GLN A 142 12.52 -0.59 14.91
C GLN A 142 11.70 0.63 14.55
N ILE A 143 10.65 0.93 15.32
CA ILE A 143 9.75 2.06 15.09
C ILE A 143 9.64 2.83 16.40
N GLY A 144 10.23 4.03 16.45
CA GLY A 144 10.46 4.71 17.73
C GLY A 144 11.28 3.82 18.67
N SER A 145 10.81 3.61 19.90
CA SER A 145 11.47 2.75 20.89
C SER A 145 11.09 1.27 20.77
N GLU A 146 10.06 0.92 20.01
CA GLU A 146 9.57 -0.46 19.92
C GLU A 146 10.28 -1.24 18.82
N ARG A 147 10.52 -2.53 19.11
CA ARG A 147 11.16 -3.48 18.21
C ARG A 147 10.23 -4.63 17.90
N TYR A 148 10.09 -4.96 16.62
CA TYR A 148 9.24 -6.03 16.12
C TYR A 148 10.08 -7.06 15.37
N ARG A 149 10.40 -8.16 16.07
CA ARG A 149 11.20 -9.25 15.52
C ARG A 149 10.39 -10.14 14.60
N LEU A 150 11.08 -10.73 13.64
CA LEU A 150 10.53 -11.72 12.73
C LEU A 150 10.55 -13.10 13.40
N GLU A 151 9.38 -13.72 13.54
CA GLU A 151 9.22 -15.14 13.86
C GLU A 151 8.56 -15.84 12.66
N PRO A 152 9.35 -16.39 11.72
CA PRO A 152 8.83 -16.91 10.45
C PRO A 152 7.74 -17.96 10.67
N GLY A 153 6.62 -17.78 9.96
CA GLY A 153 5.46 -18.66 10.04
C GLY A 153 4.55 -18.43 11.24
N ILE A 154 4.95 -17.62 12.24
CA ILE A 154 4.24 -17.46 13.52
C ILE A 154 3.80 -16.01 13.72
N THR A 155 4.75 -15.09 13.85
CA THR A 155 4.51 -13.67 14.10
C THR A 155 5.42 -12.86 13.19
N GLU A 156 4.82 -12.23 12.19
CA GLU A 156 5.54 -11.50 11.17
C GLU A 156 4.87 -10.15 10.98
N TYR A 157 5.64 -9.15 10.56
CA TYR A 157 5.16 -7.79 10.45
C TYR A 157 5.32 -7.25 9.03
N VAL A 158 4.45 -6.30 8.68
CA VAL A 158 4.54 -5.53 7.44
C VAL A 158 4.13 -4.09 7.70
N LEU A 159 4.93 -3.17 7.17
CA LEU A 159 4.61 -1.76 7.15
C LEU A 159 3.84 -1.44 5.87
N LEU A 160 2.57 -1.09 6.03
CA LEU A 160 1.72 -0.57 4.95
C LEU A 160 1.67 0.95 5.06
N ALA A 161 2.23 1.65 4.09
CA ALA A 161 2.22 3.11 4.09
C ALA A 161 1.63 3.69 2.81
N ARG A 162 1.02 4.86 2.93
CA ARG A 162 0.71 5.78 1.83
C ARG A 162 1.45 7.07 2.13
N LEU A 163 2.37 7.47 1.27
CA LEU A 163 3.26 8.60 1.48
C LEU A 163 3.10 9.59 0.34
N THR A 164 3.29 10.87 0.63
CA THR A 164 3.26 11.95 -0.36
C THR A 164 4.48 12.83 -0.10
N ALA A 165 5.15 13.25 -1.17
CA ALA A 165 6.44 13.96 -1.11
C ALA A 165 6.39 15.39 -0.52
N GLY A 166 5.31 15.78 0.16
CA GLY A 166 5.08 17.16 0.60
C GLY A 166 4.94 18.18 -0.53
N GLN A 167 4.99 17.75 -1.80
CA GLN A 167 5.03 18.61 -2.98
C GLN A 167 3.61 18.99 -3.42
N GLY A 168 2.99 19.95 -2.72
CA GLY A 168 1.82 20.71 -3.17
C GLY A 168 0.54 19.93 -3.52
N GLN A 169 -0.44 20.65 -4.05
CA GLN A 169 -1.67 20.05 -4.61
C GLN A 169 -1.33 19.38 -5.95
N GLY A 170 -1.17 18.06 -5.95
CA GLY A 170 -0.95 17.28 -7.17
C GLY A 170 0.04 16.12 -7.05
N SER A 171 0.85 16.08 -5.97
CA SER A 171 1.78 14.96 -5.74
C SER A 171 1.04 13.63 -5.64
N ARG A 172 1.45 12.69 -6.48
CA ARG A 172 0.96 11.31 -6.47
C ARG A 172 1.54 10.56 -5.27
N PRO A 173 0.74 9.68 -4.64
CA PRO A 173 1.19 8.93 -3.49
C PRO A 173 2.14 7.81 -3.90
N VAL A 174 3.04 7.47 -2.98
CA VAL A 174 3.78 6.22 -2.97
C VAL A 174 3.18 5.31 -1.91
N PHE A 175 2.73 4.13 -2.31
CA PHE A 175 2.34 3.07 -1.40
C PHE A 175 3.51 2.14 -1.13
N LEU A 176 3.82 1.90 0.14
CA LEU A 176 4.84 0.94 0.56
C LEU A 176 4.19 -0.30 1.14
N PHE A 177 4.60 -1.46 0.66
CA PHE A 177 4.30 -2.79 1.20
C PHE A 177 5.62 -3.40 1.65
N CYS A 178 6.13 -2.91 2.78
CA CYS A 178 7.43 -3.28 3.30
C CYS A 178 7.27 -4.38 4.34
N GLY A 179 7.25 -5.63 3.86
CA GLY A 179 7.11 -6.82 4.68
C GLY A 179 8.44 -7.41 5.12
N GLN A 180 8.43 -8.12 6.25
CA GLN A 180 9.59 -8.93 6.68
C GLN A 180 9.81 -10.15 5.78
N LEU A 181 8.73 -10.66 5.16
CA LEU A 181 8.73 -11.80 4.25
C LEU A 181 7.80 -11.57 3.04
N PRO A 182 7.99 -12.26 1.90
CA PRO A 182 7.12 -12.10 0.73
C PRO A 182 5.62 -12.34 1.02
N VAL A 183 5.28 -13.29 1.90
CA VAL A 183 3.88 -13.53 2.30
C VAL A 183 3.26 -12.30 2.99
N THR A 184 4.06 -11.56 3.75
CA THR A 184 3.58 -10.36 4.45
C THR A 184 3.35 -9.18 3.50
N ASN A 185 4.07 -9.11 2.38
CA ASN A 185 3.79 -8.13 1.32
C ASN A 185 2.39 -8.37 0.73
N GLN A 186 2.09 -9.63 0.40
CA GLN A 186 0.77 -10.01 -0.09
C GLN A 186 -0.32 -9.71 0.94
N ALA A 187 -0.06 -10.00 2.23
CA ALA A 187 -0.99 -9.71 3.31
C ALA A 187 -1.34 -8.21 3.40
N ALA A 188 -0.34 -7.33 3.28
CA ALA A 188 -0.56 -5.88 3.25
C ALA A 188 -1.34 -5.42 2.00
N THR A 189 -1.07 -6.01 0.83
CA THR A 189 -1.84 -5.73 -0.39
C THR A 189 -3.31 -6.11 -0.21
N ARG A 190 -3.59 -7.32 0.29
CA ARG A 190 -4.96 -7.76 0.61
C ARG A 190 -5.63 -6.83 1.63
N TYR A 191 -4.88 -6.43 2.65
CA TYR A 191 -5.37 -5.52 3.67
C TYR A 191 -5.78 -4.18 3.05
N LEU A 192 -4.92 -3.58 2.21
CA LEU A 192 -5.23 -2.33 1.51
C LEU A 192 -6.45 -2.50 0.59
N ALA A 193 -6.49 -3.57 -0.21
CA ALA A 193 -7.61 -3.87 -1.11
C ALA A 193 -8.95 -3.92 -0.37
N ARG A 194 -9.00 -4.61 0.78
CA ARG A 194 -10.22 -4.78 1.60
C ARG A 194 -10.58 -3.53 2.39
N HIS A 195 -9.61 -2.74 2.83
CA HIS A 195 -9.83 -1.65 3.80
C HIS A 195 -9.67 -0.23 3.22
N HIS A 196 -9.38 -0.07 1.93
CA HIS A 196 -9.14 1.25 1.32
C HIS A 196 -10.28 2.27 1.58
N GLU A 197 -11.55 1.86 1.59
CA GLU A 197 -12.66 2.79 1.90
C GLU A 197 -12.63 3.28 3.36
N ARG A 198 -12.24 2.42 4.31
CA ARG A 198 -12.06 2.81 5.71
C ARG A 198 -10.83 3.70 5.88
N LEU A 199 -9.72 3.35 5.21
CA LEU A 199 -8.49 4.13 5.23
C LEU A 199 -8.69 5.51 4.60
N ALA A 200 -9.40 5.60 3.48
CA ALA A 200 -9.76 6.86 2.83
C ALA A 200 -10.64 7.74 3.72
N ARG A 201 -11.56 7.16 4.49
CA ARG A 201 -12.36 7.91 5.48
C ARG A 201 -11.52 8.42 6.65
N LYS A 202 -10.59 7.59 7.17
CA LYS A 202 -9.77 7.93 8.33
C LYS A 202 -8.66 8.94 8.00
N HIS A 203 -7.98 8.75 6.87
CA HIS A 203 -6.78 9.51 6.51
C HIS A 203 -7.01 10.51 5.37
N GLY A 204 -8.12 10.40 4.64
CA GLY A 204 -8.35 11.24 3.46
C GLY A 204 -7.25 11.04 2.41
N GLY A 205 -6.72 12.16 1.91
CA GLY A 205 -5.57 12.20 1.02
C GLY A 205 -4.22 12.37 1.74
N ASN A 206 -4.18 12.25 3.08
CA ASN A 206 -2.96 12.44 3.87
C ASN A 206 -2.07 11.19 3.88
N ALA A 207 -0.81 11.39 4.22
CA ALA A 207 0.10 10.28 4.46
C ALA A 207 -0.32 9.47 5.70
N PHE A 208 -0.06 8.17 5.66
CA PHE A 208 -0.19 7.29 6.81
C PHE A 208 0.83 6.15 6.72
N ALA A 209 1.18 5.57 7.88
CA ALA A 209 1.94 4.34 8.00
C ALA A 209 1.30 3.46 9.07
N LEU A 210 0.93 2.24 8.70
CA LEU A 210 0.32 1.25 9.56
C LEU A 210 1.28 0.08 9.74
N LEU A 211 1.45 -0.35 10.98
CA LEU A 211 2.10 -1.62 11.27
C LEU A 211 1.04 -2.71 11.37
N LEU A 212 1.17 -3.72 10.52
CA LEU A 212 0.30 -4.88 10.51
C LEU A 212 1.08 -6.10 10.99
N LYS A 213 0.42 -6.98 11.73
CA LYS A 213 0.91 -8.28 12.15
C LYS A 213 0.20 -9.36 11.34
N VAL A 214 0.96 -10.22 10.69
CA VAL A 214 0.49 -11.42 10.01
C VAL A 214 0.63 -12.58 11.00
N VAL A 215 -0.50 -13.23 11.31
CA VAL A 215 -0.57 -14.24 12.35
C VAL A 215 -0.56 -15.62 11.72
N ASN A 216 0.38 -16.46 12.15
CA ASN A 216 0.51 -17.85 11.76
C ASN A 216 0.43 -18.04 10.24
N SER A 217 1.30 -17.34 9.50
CA SER A 217 1.31 -17.39 8.04
C SER A 217 1.65 -18.78 7.49
N GLN A 218 2.26 -19.64 8.31
CA GLN A 218 2.49 -21.04 7.94
C GLN A 218 1.16 -21.80 7.77
N ALA A 219 0.17 -21.53 8.63
CA ALA A 219 -1.14 -22.19 8.57
C ALA A 219 -2.12 -21.44 7.66
N TYR A 220 -2.12 -20.10 7.70
CA TYR A 220 -3.16 -19.29 7.07
C TYR A 220 -2.67 -18.44 5.89
N GLY A 221 -1.38 -18.52 5.54
CA GLY A 221 -0.80 -17.67 4.51
C GLY A 221 -0.99 -16.18 4.83
N PRO A 222 -1.39 -15.36 3.86
CA PRO A 222 -1.53 -13.91 4.02
C PRO A 222 -2.90 -13.45 4.57
N ASP A 223 -3.78 -14.37 5.01
CA ASP A 223 -5.19 -14.04 5.25
C ASP A 223 -5.52 -13.53 6.66
N VAL A 224 -4.72 -13.90 7.68
CA VAL A 224 -4.95 -13.46 9.06
C VAL A 224 -4.01 -12.29 9.39
N VAL A 225 -4.58 -11.09 9.39
CA VAL A 225 -3.85 -9.83 9.60
C VAL A 225 -4.50 -9.00 10.69
N GLU A 226 -3.69 -8.61 11.67
CA GLU A 226 -4.07 -7.73 12.77
C GLU A 226 -3.42 -6.35 12.58
N LEU A 227 -4.17 -5.28 12.84
CA LEU A 227 -3.59 -3.94 12.91
C LEU A 227 -2.94 -3.78 14.28
N VAL A 228 -1.60 -3.70 14.31
CA VAL A 228 -0.86 -3.38 15.55
C VAL A 228 -1.10 -1.93 15.93
N GLY A 229 -1.01 -1.03 14.94
CA GLY A 229 -1.26 0.38 15.19
C GLY A 229 -1.00 1.28 13.99
N ASP A 230 -1.46 2.51 14.15
CA ASP A 230 -1.12 3.64 13.28
C ASP A 230 0.19 4.25 13.77
N VAL A 231 1.28 3.94 13.08
CA VAL A 231 2.64 4.34 13.46
C VAL A 231 3.09 5.61 12.74
N THR A 232 2.19 6.32 12.03
CA THR A 232 2.52 7.46 11.17
C THR A 232 3.41 8.48 11.86
N ARG A 233 3.06 8.92 13.09
CA ARG A 233 3.83 9.93 13.84
C ARG A 233 5.23 9.41 14.20
N ALA A 234 5.32 8.20 14.74
CA ALA A 234 6.60 7.61 15.15
C ALA A 234 7.50 7.33 13.94
N ALA A 235 6.91 6.93 12.82
CA ALA A 235 7.62 6.63 11.58
C ALA A 235 8.15 7.89 10.88
N GLN A 236 7.46 9.03 10.97
CA GLN A 236 7.87 10.30 10.34
C GLN A 236 8.81 11.14 11.20
N ALA A 237 8.80 10.97 12.52
CA ALA A 237 9.76 11.62 13.40
C ALA A 237 11.18 11.02 13.16
N PRO A 238 12.25 11.82 13.25
CA PRO A 238 13.61 11.27 13.19
C PRO A 238 13.79 10.16 14.23
N ALA A 239 14.39 9.03 13.84
CA ALA A 239 14.69 7.96 14.78
C ALA A 239 15.56 8.51 15.92
N PRO A 240 15.35 8.06 17.18
CA PRO A 240 16.24 8.40 18.29
C PRO A 240 17.70 8.13 17.90
N ALA A 241 18.60 9.07 18.22
CA ALA A 241 20.03 8.81 18.07
C ALA A 241 20.39 7.61 18.94
N ASP A 242 21.05 6.61 18.38
CA ASP A 242 21.59 5.51 19.18
C ASP A 242 22.57 6.13 20.16
N THR A 243 22.25 6.10 21.45
CA THR A 243 23.20 6.55 22.47
C THR A 243 24.36 5.56 22.39
N PRO A 244 25.59 5.99 22.04
CA PRO A 244 26.71 5.07 21.96
C PRO A 244 26.87 4.41 23.32
N ARG A 245 26.72 3.07 23.37
CA ARG A 245 27.07 2.27 24.54
C ARG A 245 28.52 2.58 24.84
N THR A 246 28.75 3.35 25.90
CA THR A 246 30.08 3.63 26.42
C THR A 246 30.66 2.29 26.84
N SER A 247 31.53 1.72 26.01
CA SER A 247 32.31 0.55 26.39
C SER A 247 33.26 1.01 27.48
N SER A 248 32.86 0.81 28.74
CA SER A 248 33.78 0.94 29.86
C SER A 248 34.80 -0.19 29.78
N HIS A 249 35.87 0.03 29.02
CA HIS A 249 37.11 -0.71 29.17
C HIS A 249 37.65 -0.42 30.57
N ARG A 250 37.26 -1.24 31.55
CA ARG A 250 37.86 -1.24 32.87
C ARG A 250 39.01 -2.24 32.83
N ALA A 251 40.21 -1.75 32.55
CA ALA A 251 41.44 -2.47 32.87
C ALA A 251 41.67 -2.38 34.38
N LYS A 252 41.74 -3.54 35.04
CA LYS A 252 42.54 -3.79 36.24
C LYS A 252 42.99 -5.23 36.21
#